data_AF-A0A6N2U404-F1
#
_entry.id   AF-A0A6N2U404-F1
#
_cell.length_a   1.000
_cell.length_b   1.000
_cell.length_c   1.000
_cell.angle_alpha   90.00
_cell.angle_beta   90.00
_cell.angle_gamma   90.00
#
_symmetry.space_group_name_H-M   'P 1'
#
loop_
_entity.id
_entity.type
_entity.pdbx_description
1 polymer ?
#
loop_
_entity_poly.entity_id
_entity_poly.type
_entity_poly.pdbx_seq_one_letter_code
_entity_poly.pdbx_strand_id
1 'polypeptide(L)'
;MKTLTKDMKIFSYRTEPLNGMEGDDGGFSIELYGNGNLRYCVYRLFDDIRLLQMFKVSREAVYDIYGIIEKARKRLERVPQKLDNGSEDGMLNEFLFSDFSWVTAVNIQEVFVKGMILTNYQYYQQYKENMKHENTVLGVFKEICKVLKSAGVELSLDSCEIWKDCKLKVTW
;
A
#
# COMPACT_ATOMS: atom_id res chain seq x y z
N MET A 1 -6.62 23.96 -6.73
CA MET A 1 -6.59 22.64 -6.05
C MET A 1 -7.78 21.83 -6.52
N LYS A 2 -7.58 20.55 -6.85
CA LYS A 2 -8.70 19.64 -7.16
C LYS A 2 -9.56 19.48 -5.90
N THR A 3 -10.87 19.52 -6.04
CA THR A 3 -11.80 19.21 -4.94
C THR A 3 -11.88 17.70 -4.78
N LEU A 4 -11.52 17.18 -3.61
CA LEU A 4 -11.59 15.74 -3.31
C LEU A 4 -13.01 15.41 -2.83
N THR A 5 -13.64 14.42 -3.45
CA THR A 5 -15.00 13.98 -3.12
C THR A 5 -14.99 12.76 -2.20
N LYS A 6 -16.14 12.45 -1.59
CA LYS A 6 -16.28 11.29 -0.68
C LYS A 6 -16.08 9.94 -1.38
N ASP A 7 -16.40 9.85 -2.66
CA ASP A 7 -16.35 8.59 -3.43
C ASP A 7 -14.97 8.38 -4.07
N MET A 8 -14.11 9.41 -4.04
CA MET A 8 -12.76 9.33 -4.57
C MET A 8 -11.87 8.56 -3.61
N LYS A 9 -11.43 7.36 -4.00
CA LYS A 9 -10.39 6.61 -3.29
C LYS A 9 -9.03 7.25 -3.59
N ILE A 10 -8.41 7.82 -2.57
CA ILE A 10 -7.12 8.53 -2.67
C ILE A 10 -5.98 7.53 -2.64
N PHE A 11 -6.06 6.57 -1.73
CA PHE A 11 -5.03 5.58 -1.54
C PHE A 11 -5.65 4.28 -1.05
N SER A 12 -5.13 3.15 -1.50
CA SER A 12 -5.41 1.86 -0.90
C SER A 12 -4.18 0.97 -0.90
N TYR A 13 -4.10 0.15 0.12
CA TYR A 13 -3.09 -0.88 0.26
C TYR A 13 -3.76 -2.16 0.73
N ARG A 14 -3.42 -3.31 0.12
CA ARG A 14 -3.79 -4.65 0.58
C ARG A 14 -2.54 -5.52 0.63
N THR A 15 -2.48 -6.38 1.63
CA THR A 15 -1.49 -7.45 1.72
C THR A 15 -2.20 -8.75 2.06
N GLU A 16 -1.81 -9.84 1.40
CA GLU A 16 -2.36 -11.18 1.64
C GLU A 16 -1.33 -12.25 1.25
N PRO A 17 -1.36 -13.43 1.87
CA PRO A 17 -0.49 -14.52 1.44
C PRO A 17 -1.01 -15.10 0.11
N LEU A 18 -0.09 -15.44 -0.81
CA LEU A 18 -0.44 -16.07 -2.09
C LEU A 18 -1.04 -17.47 -1.93
N ASN A 19 -0.67 -18.16 -0.86
CA ASN A 19 -1.10 -19.53 -0.57
C ASN A 19 -1.41 -19.68 0.93
N GLY A 20 -2.34 -20.58 1.26
CA GLY A 20 -2.65 -20.98 2.63
C GLY A 20 -3.92 -21.81 2.70
N MET A 21 -4.41 -22.06 3.92
CA MET A 21 -5.60 -22.87 4.17
C MET A 21 -6.77 -22.04 4.69
N GLU A 22 -7.97 -22.60 4.61
CA GLU A 22 -9.17 -21.93 5.10
C GLU A 22 -9.06 -21.66 6.61
N GLY A 23 -9.33 -20.41 7.00
CA GLY A 23 -9.22 -19.98 8.39
C GLY A 23 -7.86 -19.39 8.79
N ASP A 24 -6.83 -19.53 7.97
CA ASP A 24 -5.52 -18.89 8.18
C ASP A 24 -5.63 -17.35 8.07
N ASP A 25 -4.56 -16.65 8.47
CA ASP A 25 -4.46 -15.20 8.33
C ASP A 25 -4.50 -14.80 6.85
N GLY A 26 -5.47 -13.97 6.46
CA GLY A 26 -5.65 -13.46 5.10
C GLY A 26 -5.04 -12.08 4.87
N GLY A 27 -4.27 -11.58 5.83
CA GLY A 27 -3.68 -10.25 5.80
C GLY A 27 -4.70 -9.14 6.05
N PHE A 28 -4.47 -7.98 5.46
CA PHE A 28 -5.26 -6.78 5.74
C PHE A 28 -5.32 -5.81 4.56
N SER A 29 -6.25 -4.86 4.64
CA SER A 29 -6.33 -3.76 3.69
C SER A 29 -6.65 -2.44 4.39
N ILE A 30 -6.14 -1.34 3.84
CA ILE A 30 -6.60 0.00 4.14
C ILE A 30 -7.11 0.73 2.89
N GLU A 31 -8.09 1.59 3.06
CA GLU A 31 -8.65 2.44 2.01
C GLU A 31 -8.90 3.85 2.54
N LEU A 32 -8.23 4.85 1.96
CA LEU A 32 -8.41 6.26 2.29
C LEU A 32 -9.24 6.96 1.19
N TYR A 33 -10.32 7.59 1.60
CA TYR A 33 -11.22 8.34 0.72
C TYR A 33 -11.00 9.86 0.83
N GLY A 34 -11.39 10.60 -0.20
CA GLY A 34 -11.14 12.05 -0.32
C GLY A 34 -11.80 12.91 0.75
N ASN A 35 -12.83 12.38 1.42
CA ASN A 35 -13.45 13.03 2.58
C ASN A 35 -12.72 12.75 3.91
N GLY A 36 -11.63 11.97 3.91
CA GLY A 36 -10.88 11.56 5.09
C GLY A 36 -11.39 10.30 5.78
N ASN A 37 -12.39 9.60 5.23
CA ASN A 37 -12.73 8.29 5.75
C ASN A 37 -11.61 7.31 5.43
N LEU A 38 -11.11 6.62 6.45
CA LEU A 38 -10.15 5.54 6.33
C LEU A 38 -10.84 4.25 6.79
N ARG A 39 -10.89 3.25 5.92
CA ARG A 39 -11.39 1.91 6.24
C ARG A 39 -10.19 1.00 6.43
N TYR A 40 -10.16 0.25 7.52
CA TYR A 40 -9.20 -0.80 7.82
C TYR A 40 -9.92 -2.12 7.98
N CYS A 41 -9.47 -3.16 7.29
CA CYS A 41 -10.04 -4.50 7.36
C CYS A 41 -8.94 -5.53 7.55
N VAL A 42 -9.19 -6.54 8.38
CA VAL A 42 -8.33 -7.72 8.56
C VAL A 42 -9.14 -8.94 8.13
N TYR A 43 -8.50 -9.82 7.38
CA TYR A 43 -9.15 -10.96 6.73
C TYR A 43 -8.61 -12.28 7.30
N ARG A 44 -9.43 -13.32 7.18
CA ARG A 44 -8.94 -14.69 7.04
C ARG A 44 -8.90 -15.05 5.56
N LEU A 45 -8.10 -16.04 5.21
CA LEU A 45 -8.13 -16.58 3.85
C LEU A 45 -9.55 -17.02 3.45
N PHE A 46 -9.87 -16.87 2.16
CA PHE A 46 -11.22 -16.96 1.58
C PHE A 46 -12.15 -15.78 1.95
N ASP A 47 -11.56 -14.60 2.16
CA ASP A 47 -12.20 -13.28 2.28
C ASP A 47 -13.18 -13.10 3.47
N ASP A 48 -13.03 -13.92 4.51
CA ASP A 48 -13.77 -13.76 5.75
C ASP A 48 -13.25 -12.54 6.53
N ILE A 49 -14.06 -11.48 6.64
CA ILE A 49 -13.71 -10.27 7.39
C ILE A 49 -13.71 -10.58 8.89
N ARG A 50 -12.53 -10.59 9.50
CA ARG A 50 -12.33 -10.77 10.94
C ARG A 50 -12.51 -9.46 11.71
N LEU A 51 -12.08 -8.35 11.12
CA LEU A 51 -12.13 -7.03 11.73
C LEU A 51 -12.43 -5.99 10.66
N LEU A 52 -13.32 -5.05 10.99
CA LEU A 52 -13.52 -3.82 10.24
C LEU A 52 -13.48 -2.64 11.21
N GLN A 53 -12.62 -1.66 10.92
CA GLN A 53 -12.52 -0.41 11.66
C GLN A 53 -12.62 0.76 10.70
N MET A 54 -13.30 1.82 11.13
CA MET A 54 -13.39 3.07 10.39
C MET A 54 -12.74 4.17 11.21
N PHE A 55 -11.97 5.00 10.52
CA PHE A 55 -11.28 6.14 11.10
C PHE A 55 -11.51 7.39 10.25
N LYS A 56 -11.36 8.57 10.87
CA LYS A 56 -11.42 9.85 10.20
C LYS A 56 -10.05 10.52 10.24
N VAL A 57 -9.39 10.55 9.10
CA VAL A 57 -8.17 11.33 8.87
C VAL A 57 -8.56 12.79 8.60
N SER A 58 -7.75 13.75 9.07
CA SER A 58 -7.99 15.18 8.84
C SER A 58 -7.94 15.52 7.35
N ARG A 59 -8.64 16.58 6.96
CA ARG A 59 -8.67 17.04 5.57
C ARG A 59 -7.26 17.39 5.10
N GLU A 60 -6.47 18.04 5.96
CA GLU A 60 -5.09 18.44 5.70
C GLU A 60 -4.23 17.22 5.34
N ALA A 61 -4.27 16.16 6.15
CA ALA A 61 -3.50 14.94 5.90
C ALA A 61 -3.94 14.23 4.60
N VAL A 62 -5.23 14.23 4.26
CA VAL A 62 -5.72 13.70 2.97
C VAL A 62 -5.14 14.49 1.79
N TYR A 63 -5.11 15.82 1.89
CA TYR A 63 -4.53 16.67 0.85
C TYR A 63 -3.02 16.51 0.74
N ASP A 64 -2.31 16.29 1.85
CA ASP A 64 -0.87 16.01 1.83
C ASP A 64 -0.57 14.68 1.12
N ILE A 65 -1.32 13.62 1.44
CA ILE A 65 -1.22 12.31 0.78
C ILE A 65 -1.53 12.44 -0.71
N TYR A 66 -2.62 13.14 -1.07
CA TYR A 66 -2.96 13.40 -2.47
C TYR A 66 -1.84 14.18 -3.18
N GLY A 67 -1.25 15.17 -2.51
CA GLY A 67 -0.12 15.94 -3.04
C GLY A 67 1.14 15.10 -3.29
N ILE A 68 1.45 14.14 -2.40
CA ILE A 68 2.54 13.17 -2.59
C ILE A 68 2.29 12.34 -3.87
N ILE A 69 1.08 11.79 -4.03
CA ILE A 69 0.70 10.98 -5.18
C ILE A 69 0.78 11.79 -6.48
N GLU A 70 0.22 13.00 -6.51
CA GLU A 70 0.25 13.86 -7.70
C GLU A 70 1.68 14.28 -8.10
N LYS A 71 2.54 14.57 -7.12
CA LYS A 71 3.96 14.86 -7.39
C LYS A 71 4.69 13.65 -7.99
N ALA A 72 4.27 12.43 -7.63
CA ALA A 72 4.83 11.18 -8.14
C ALA A 72 4.14 10.67 -9.42
N ARG A 73 3.02 11.25 -9.86
CA ARG A 73 2.17 10.78 -10.96
C ARG A 73 2.95 10.30 -12.19
N LYS A 74 3.80 11.15 -12.77
CA LYS A 74 4.58 10.79 -13.97
C LYS A 74 5.51 9.59 -13.78
N ARG A 75 5.99 9.33 -12.57
CA ARG A 75 6.82 8.16 -12.25
C ARG A 75 5.95 6.92 -12.06
N LEU A 76 4.84 7.05 -11.35
CA LEU A 76 3.87 5.97 -11.11
C LEU A 76 3.17 5.51 -12.39
N GLU A 77 2.85 6.41 -13.33
CA GLU A 77 2.27 6.05 -14.64
C GLU A 77 3.22 5.22 -15.52
N ARG A 78 4.52 5.19 -15.20
CA ARG A 78 5.51 4.34 -15.88
C ARG A 78 5.72 3.00 -15.18
N VAL A 79 5.16 2.82 -13.99
CA VAL A 79 5.23 1.56 -13.25
C VAL A 79 4.22 0.60 -13.86
N PRO A 80 4.62 -0.62 -14.28
CA PRO A 80 3.68 -1.59 -14.78
C PRO A 80 2.74 -2.07 -13.67
N GLN A 81 1.53 -2.48 -14.03
CA GLN A 81 0.51 -2.92 -13.08
C GLN A 81 0.92 -4.18 -12.29
N LYS A 82 1.78 -5.03 -12.85
CA LYS A 82 2.33 -6.20 -12.18
C LYS A 82 3.85 -6.07 -12.12
N LEU A 83 4.39 -6.05 -10.90
CA LEU A 83 5.81 -6.13 -10.63
C LEU A 83 6.19 -7.59 -10.42
N ASP A 84 7.23 -8.01 -11.12
CA ASP A 84 7.71 -9.38 -11.15
C ASP A 84 9.20 -9.40 -10.80
N ASN A 85 9.50 -10.02 -9.68
CA ASN A 85 10.85 -10.23 -9.17
C ASN A 85 11.26 -11.71 -9.16
N GLY A 86 10.46 -12.59 -9.79
CA GLY A 86 10.68 -14.03 -9.82
C GLY A 86 10.18 -14.79 -8.59
N SER A 87 9.53 -14.13 -7.63
CA SER A 87 8.88 -14.83 -6.51
C SER A 87 7.62 -15.57 -6.97
N GLU A 88 7.48 -16.82 -6.54
CA GLU A 88 6.31 -17.66 -6.82
C GLU A 88 5.43 -17.88 -5.56
N ASP A 89 5.91 -17.45 -4.40
CA ASP A 89 5.25 -17.58 -3.09
C ASP A 89 5.45 -16.33 -2.22
N GLY A 90 4.90 -16.36 -1.01
CA GLY A 90 5.00 -15.27 -0.03
C GLY A 90 3.79 -14.33 -0.05
N MET A 91 4.04 -13.03 0.09
CA MET A 91 3.01 -12.02 0.28
C MET A 91 2.73 -11.26 -1.02
N LEU A 92 1.46 -11.24 -1.44
CA LEU A 92 0.97 -10.35 -2.46
C LEU A 92 0.71 -8.97 -1.83
N ASN A 93 1.15 -7.93 -2.52
CA ASN A 93 0.94 -6.55 -2.15
C ASN A 93 0.23 -5.82 -3.29
N GLU A 94 -0.89 -5.17 -2.97
CA GLU A 94 -1.64 -4.36 -3.91
C GLU A 94 -1.67 -2.91 -3.45
N PHE A 95 -1.32 -2.00 -4.35
CA PHE A 95 -1.31 -0.56 -4.11
C PHE A 95 -2.20 0.13 -5.12
N LEU A 96 -3.06 1.02 -4.65
CA LEU A 96 -3.80 1.95 -5.48
C LEU A 96 -3.40 3.38 -5.10
N PHE A 97 -2.85 4.12 -6.06
CA PHE A 97 -2.52 5.54 -5.94
C PHE A 97 -3.50 6.35 -6.79
N SER A 98 -4.54 6.90 -6.15
CA SER A 98 -5.68 7.54 -6.83
C SER A 98 -6.34 6.60 -7.86
N ASP A 99 -7.05 7.17 -8.80
CA ASP A 99 -7.76 6.55 -9.92
C ASP A 99 -6.88 6.13 -11.11
N PHE A 100 -5.56 6.38 -11.09
CA PHE A 100 -4.71 6.23 -12.28
C PHE A 100 -3.60 5.17 -12.19
N SER A 101 -3.27 4.68 -10.99
CA SER A 101 -2.18 3.73 -10.80
C SER A 101 -2.59 2.65 -9.82
N TRP A 102 -2.75 1.43 -10.33
CA TRP A 102 -2.95 0.20 -9.56
C TRP A 102 -1.75 -0.71 -9.83
N VAL A 103 -1.10 -1.17 -8.77
CA VAL A 103 0.13 -1.97 -8.85
C VAL A 103 0.00 -3.17 -7.92
N THR A 104 0.40 -4.33 -8.42
CA THR A 104 0.49 -5.61 -7.70
C THR A 104 1.93 -6.07 -7.72
N ALA A 105 2.41 -6.63 -6.61
CA ALA A 105 3.77 -7.10 -6.46
C ALA A 105 3.83 -8.25 -5.45
N VAL A 106 4.67 -9.25 -5.69
CA VAL A 106 4.90 -10.34 -4.73
C VAL A 106 6.22 -10.09 -4.02
N ASN A 107 6.22 -10.13 -2.68
CA ASN A 107 7.39 -9.87 -1.83
C ASN A 107 8.11 -8.55 -2.20
N ILE A 108 7.33 -7.47 -2.38
CA ILE A 108 7.91 -6.18 -2.77
C ILE A 108 8.93 -5.72 -1.72
N GLN A 109 10.11 -5.28 -2.17
CA GLN A 109 11.16 -4.85 -1.25
C GLN A 109 11.97 -3.70 -1.85
N GLU A 110 12.55 -2.89 -0.98
CA GLU A 110 13.45 -1.84 -1.42
C GLU A 110 14.83 -2.44 -1.69
N VAL A 111 15.35 -2.22 -2.89
CA VAL A 111 16.61 -2.81 -3.33
C VAL A 111 17.63 -1.74 -3.66
N PHE A 112 18.83 -1.86 -3.08
CA PHE A 112 19.98 -1.07 -3.51
C PHE A 112 20.54 -1.60 -4.84
N VAL A 113 19.96 -1.13 -5.95
CA VAL A 113 20.23 -1.62 -7.32
C VAL A 113 21.72 -1.69 -7.66
N LYS A 114 22.52 -0.69 -7.27
CA LYS A 114 23.98 -0.70 -7.53
C LYS A 114 24.70 -1.80 -6.76
N GLY A 115 24.26 -2.10 -5.53
CA GLY A 115 24.80 -3.19 -4.73
C GLY A 115 24.49 -4.55 -5.34
N MET A 116 23.31 -4.72 -5.95
CA MET A 116 22.90 -5.97 -6.60
C MET A 116 23.82 -6.39 -7.75
N ILE A 117 24.45 -5.44 -8.44
CA ILE A 117 25.46 -5.74 -9.47
C ILE A 117 26.60 -6.58 -8.90
N LEU A 118 26.98 -6.32 -7.64
CA LEU A 118 28.11 -6.97 -6.98
C LEU A 118 27.72 -8.27 -6.29
N THR A 119 26.50 -8.37 -5.76
CA THR A 119 26.07 -9.50 -4.93
C THR A 119 25.32 -10.58 -5.72
N ASN A 120 24.55 -10.21 -6.75
CA ASN A 120 23.84 -11.15 -7.61
C ASN A 120 23.60 -10.56 -9.02
N TYR A 121 24.65 -10.63 -9.84
CA TYR A 121 24.65 -10.05 -11.18
C TYR A 121 23.59 -10.65 -12.12
N GLN A 122 23.34 -11.97 -12.02
CA GLN A 122 22.33 -12.64 -12.86
C GLN A 122 20.93 -12.10 -12.56
N TYR A 123 20.56 -12.05 -11.28
CA TYR A 123 19.31 -11.45 -10.85
C TYR A 123 19.20 -9.97 -11.26
N TYR A 124 20.29 -9.21 -11.14
CA TYR A 124 20.34 -7.83 -11.63
C TYR A 124 20.02 -7.71 -13.12
N GLN A 125 20.64 -8.54 -13.97
CA GLN A 125 20.40 -8.45 -15.41
C GLN A 125 18.94 -8.69 -15.77
N GLN A 126 18.28 -9.62 -15.07
CA GLN A 126 16.89 -9.97 -15.32
C GLN A 126 15.90 -8.94 -14.74
N TYR A 127 16.13 -8.45 -13.52
CA TYR A 127 15.11 -7.71 -12.76
C TYR A 127 15.46 -6.24 -12.46
N LYS A 128 16.54 -5.66 -13.02
CA LYS A 128 16.96 -4.28 -12.72
C LYS A 128 15.88 -3.21 -12.89
N GLU A 129 15.04 -3.33 -13.92
CA GLU A 129 13.97 -2.37 -14.13
C GLU A 129 12.84 -2.58 -13.13
N ASN A 130 12.49 -3.85 -12.82
CA ASN A 130 11.53 -4.16 -11.77
C ASN A 130 11.96 -3.58 -10.41
N MET A 131 13.23 -3.74 -10.02
CA MET A 131 13.75 -3.14 -8.77
C MET A 131 13.56 -1.62 -8.71
N LYS A 132 13.75 -0.91 -9.83
CA LYS A 132 13.54 0.55 -9.89
C LYS A 132 12.05 0.90 -9.72
N HIS A 133 11.17 0.08 -10.29
CA HIS A 133 9.73 0.23 -10.13
C HIS A 133 9.27 -0.06 -8.69
N GLU A 134 9.74 -1.15 -8.08
CA GLU A 134 9.48 -1.48 -6.67
C GLU A 134 9.94 -0.34 -5.76
N ASN A 135 11.15 0.17 -5.95
CA ASN A 135 11.67 1.33 -5.21
C ASN A 135 10.81 2.58 -5.40
N THR A 136 10.25 2.80 -6.59
CA THR A 136 9.37 3.94 -6.86
C THR A 136 8.06 3.82 -6.09
N VAL A 137 7.42 2.65 -6.13
CA VAL A 137 6.19 2.35 -5.38
C VAL A 137 6.43 2.49 -3.88
N LEU A 138 7.48 1.86 -3.37
CA LEU A 138 7.81 1.90 -1.94
C LEU A 138 8.23 3.28 -1.46
N GLY A 139 8.91 4.07 -2.30
CA GLY A 139 9.24 5.45 -1.98
C GLY A 139 7.99 6.30 -1.73
N VAL A 140 7.00 6.22 -2.63
CA VAL A 140 5.72 6.92 -2.47
C VAL A 140 4.94 6.37 -1.27
N PHE A 141 4.87 5.05 -1.13
CA PHE A 141 4.19 4.40 -0.02
C PHE A 141 4.75 4.85 1.35
N LYS A 142 6.08 4.91 1.50
CA LYS A 142 6.73 5.37 2.73
C LYS A 142 6.42 6.82 3.06
N GLU A 143 6.33 7.70 2.06
CA GLU A 143 5.90 9.09 2.28
C GLU A 143 4.46 9.17 2.78
N ILE A 144 3.55 8.37 2.21
CA ILE A 144 2.16 8.26 2.66
C ILE A 144 2.11 7.74 4.11
N CYS A 145 2.88 6.70 4.43
CA CYS A 145 2.96 6.14 5.78
C CYS A 145 3.40 7.18 6.83
N LYS A 146 4.33 8.08 6.48
CA LYS A 146 4.75 9.17 7.37
C LYS A 146 3.60 10.13 7.70
N VAL A 147 2.77 10.48 6.72
CA VAL A 147 1.60 11.35 6.93
C VAL A 147 0.54 10.63 7.77
N LEU A 148 0.25 9.37 7.44
CA LEU A 148 -0.69 8.54 8.20
C LEU A 148 -0.26 8.37 9.66
N LYS A 149 1.04 8.17 9.91
CA LYS A 149 1.58 8.04 11.26
C LYS A 149 1.34 9.30 12.10
N SER A 150 1.55 10.48 11.53
CA SER A 150 1.22 11.76 12.18
C SER A 150 -0.29 11.92 12.44
N ALA A 151 -1.13 11.21 11.70
CA ALA A 151 -2.58 11.16 11.89
C ALA A 151 -3.05 9.99 12.80
N GLY A 152 -2.13 9.29 13.48
CA GLY A 152 -2.44 8.21 14.42
C GLY A 152 -2.65 6.83 13.76
N VAL A 153 -2.18 6.66 12.53
CA VAL A 153 -2.25 5.39 11.77
C VAL A 153 -0.84 4.96 11.37
N GLU A 154 -0.29 3.99 12.07
CA GLU A 154 1.02 3.42 11.77
C GLU A 154 0.85 2.27 10.78
N LEU A 155 1.29 2.50 9.54
CA LEU A 155 1.19 1.56 8.44
C LEU A 155 2.58 1.11 7.99
N SER A 156 2.74 -0.19 7.75
CA SER A 156 3.86 -0.81 7.05
C SER A 156 3.33 -1.83 6.03
N LEU A 157 4.24 -2.57 5.37
CA LEU A 157 3.86 -3.67 4.48
C LEU A 157 3.22 -4.83 5.25
N ASP A 158 3.66 -5.05 6.48
CA ASP A 158 3.29 -6.26 7.24
C ASP A 158 2.27 -5.98 8.36
N SER A 159 1.99 -4.71 8.65
CA SER A 159 1.12 -4.35 9.77
C SER A 159 0.41 -3.01 9.59
N CYS A 160 -0.73 -2.88 10.26
CA CYS A 160 -1.41 -1.61 10.43
C CYS A 160 -1.93 -1.48 11.87
N GLU A 161 -1.47 -0.45 12.56
CA GLU A 161 -1.90 -0.09 13.90
C GLU A 161 -2.55 1.27 13.91
N ILE A 162 -3.79 1.33 14.41
CA ILE A 162 -4.53 2.58 14.61
C ILE A 162 -4.52 2.88 16.11
N TRP A 163 -4.10 4.08 16.50
CA TRP A 163 -4.05 4.50 17.91
C TRP A 163 -5.47 4.63 18.49
N LYS A 164 -5.65 4.27 19.77
CA LYS A 164 -6.99 4.10 20.37
C LYS A 164 -7.83 5.38 20.37
N ASP A 165 -7.21 6.53 20.60
CA ASP A 165 -7.88 7.84 20.68
C ASP A 165 -8.47 8.29 19.33
N CYS A 166 -8.05 7.63 18.26
CA CYS A 166 -8.48 7.88 16.91
C CYS A 166 -9.69 7.00 16.51
N LYS A 167 -9.92 5.85 17.14
CA LYS A 167 -10.87 4.84 16.62
C LYS A 167 -12.35 5.27 16.77
N LEU A 168 -13.07 5.31 15.65
CA LEU A 168 -14.53 5.21 15.67
C LEU A 168 -14.90 3.71 15.60
N LYS A 169 -15.30 3.14 16.73
CA LYS A 169 -15.70 1.74 16.78
C LYS A 169 -17.11 1.60 16.20
N VAL A 170 -17.21 1.09 14.97
CA VAL A 170 -18.47 0.60 14.42
C VAL A 170 -18.52 -0.90 14.70
N THR A 171 -19.19 -1.29 15.77
CA THR A 171 -19.56 -2.69 16.04
C THR A 171 -20.92 -2.96 15.42
N TRP A 172 -21.01 -4.04 14.66
CA TRP A 172 -22.28 -4.62 14.22
C TRP A 172 -22.87 -5.47 15.34
#